data_AF-A0A7V1DS63-F1
#
_entry.id   AF-A0A7V1DS63-F1
#
_cell.length_a   1.000
_cell.length_b   1.000
_cell.length_c   1.000
_cell.angle_alpha   90.00
_cell.angle_beta   90.00
_cell.angle_gamma   90.00
#
_symmetry.space_group_name_H-M   'P 1'
#
loop_
_entity.id
_entity.type
_entity.pdbx_description
1 polymer ?
#
loop_
_entity_poly.entity_id
_entity_poly.type
_entity_poly.pdbx_seq_one_letter_code
_entity_poly.pdbx_strand_id
1 'polypeptide(L)'
;MSAHAPHSTGRVLALLAACALLTALSYPTTARGQVRLRLATTTSVENSGLTEHLIPLAERALGIRIEVLPVGSGQALELAGRGDVDIVITHAPELEEQALARGVVVEPRELMRNEFLLVGPPTDPARIRGSTNLAQALAAIARQKAPFVSRGDRSGTHAMELQLWKQAGVHPAPPWYLESGQGMGATLVMAAERLAYTLTDRATFLTYRGRIDLEILARNQPPVHNVYRVLLPNPRQHLEARAAAARKLAEWFVSPEAQGAIANFRLGGEPLFEPAVRGPHGAKAEPGLLSPPH
;
A
#
# COMPACT_ATOMS: atom_id res chain seq x y z
N MET A 1 -17.74 -14.81 93.94
CA MET A 1 -18.10 -15.70 92.82
C MET A 1 -18.36 -14.84 91.60
N SER A 2 -17.70 -15.17 90.47
CA SER A 2 -18.00 -14.92 89.05
C SER A 2 -18.60 -13.56 88.60
N ALA A 3 -18.25 -12.98 87.45
CA ALA A 3 -17.29 -13.27 86.39
C ALA A 3 -17.19 -12.00 85.53
N HIS A 4 -15.99 -11.64 85.08
CA HIS A 4 -15.78 -10.69 83.98
C HIS A 4 -15.79 -11.47 82.67
N ALA A 5 -16.71 -11.13 81.76
CA ALA A 5 -16.76 -11.68 80.41
C ALA A 5 -15.81 -10.90 79.47
N PRO A 6 -14.92 -11.56 78.70
CA PRO A 6 -14.13 -10.90 77.68
C PRO A 6 -14.64 -11.28 76.28
N HIS A 7 -15.42 -10.41 75.62
CA HIS A 7 -15.79 -10.62 74.22
C HIS A 7 -15.75 -9.31 73.41
N SER A 8 -14.62 -9.03 72.76
CA SER A 8 -14.63 -8.14 71.58
C SER A 8 -13.42 -8.26 70.64
N THR A 9 -12.35 -8.96 71.01
CA THR A 9 -11.11 -9.00 70.21
C THR A 9 -11.17 -9.91 68.98
N GLY A 10 -11.96 -10.99 69.02
CA GLY A 10 -12.05 -11.94 67.89
C GLY A 10 -12.78 -11.42 66.64
N ARG A 11 -13.75 -10.50 66.79
CA ARG A 11 -14.51 -9.94 65.67
C ARG A 11 -13.74 -8.87 64.89
N VAL A 12 -12.86 -8.13 65.57
CA VAL A 12 -12.04 -7.08 64.95
C VAL A 12 -10.94 -7.68 64.09
N LEU A 13 -10.33 -8.80 64.50
CA LEU A 13 -9.31 -9.49 63.69
C LEU A 13 -9.87 -10.14 62.42
N ALA A 14 -11.12 -10.64 62.43
CA ALA A 14 -11.75 -11.22 61.25
C ALA A 14 -12.10 -10.16 60.17
N LEU A 15 -12.45 -8.94 60.58
CA LEU A 15 -12.75 -7.81 59.67
C LEU A 15 -11.49 -7.20 59.03
N LEU A 16 -10.36 -7.22 59.74
CA LEU A 16 -9.07 -6.73 59.21
C LEU A 16 -8.46 -7.71 58.18
N ALA A 17 -8.63 -9.02 58.37
CA ALA A 17 -8.20 -10.03 57.40
C ALA A 17 -9.02 -9.99 56.10
N ALA A 18 -10.33 -9.68 56.17
CA ALA A 18 -11.18 -9.52 55.00
C ALA A 18 -10.86 -8.24 54.18
N CYS A 19 -10.46 -7.14 54.84
CA CYS A 19 -10.02 -5.94 54.14
C CYS A 19 -8.65 -6.12 53.46
N ALA A 20 -7.72 -6.85 54.08
CA ALA A 20 -6.41 -7.12 53.50
C ALA A 20 -6.48 -8.06 52.27
N LEU A 21 -7.47 -8.96 52.21
CA LEU A 21 -7.68 -9.85 51.06
C LEU A 21 -8.41 -9.16 49.90
N LEU A 22 -9.19 -8.11 50.15
CA LEU A 22 -9.86 -7.30 49.12
C LEU A 22 -8.94 -6.24 48.49
N THR A 23 -7.86 -5.83 49.16
CA THR A 23 -6.86 -4.92 48.57
C THR A 23 -5.82 -5.62 47.69
N ALA A 24 -5.73 -6.96 47.72
CA ALA A 24 -4.74 -7.72 46.96
C ALA A 24 -5.16 -8.09 45.52
N LEU A 25 -6.40 -7.77 45.10
CA LEU A 25 -6.89 -8.05 43.73
C LEU A 25 -6.92 -6.83 42.79
N SER A 26 -6.52 -5.65 43.27
CA SER A 26 -6.36 -4.48 42.41
C SER A 26 -4.92 -4.39 41.90
N TYR A 27 -4.48 -5.40 41.14
CA TYR A 27 -3.40 -5.15 40.19
C TYR A 27 -3.98 -4.16 39.17
N PRO A 28 -3.38 -2.96 38.98
CA PRO A 28 -3.72 -2.19 37.81
C PRO A 28 -3.36 -3.07 36.63
N THR A 29 -4.37 -3.58 35.93
CA THR A 29 -4.19 -4.09 34.58
C THR A 29 -3.60 -2.92 33.84
N THR A 30 -2.27 -2.88 33.69
CA THR A 30 -1.62 -1.96 32.76
C THR A 30 -2.32 -2.23 31.44
N ALA A 31 -3.18 -1.29 31.03
CA ALA A 31 -3.72 -1.27 29.70
C ALA A 31 -2.50 -1.34 28.79
N ARG A 32 -2.24 -2.53 28.24
CA ARG A 32 -1.06 -2.80 27.43
C ARG A 32 -1.21 -1.84 26.26
N GLY A 33 -0.43 -0.76 26.27
CA GLY A 33 -0.58 0.32 25.30
C GLY A 33 -0.67 -0.27 23.91
N GLN A 34 -1.71 0.11 23.17
CA GLN A 34 -1.98 -0.43 21.84
C GLN A 34 -0.71 -0.31 20.99
N VAL A 35 -0.21 -1.44 20.46
CA VAL A 35 1.03 -1.42 19.66
C VAL A 35 0.81 -0.50 18.46
N ARG A 36 1.69 0.48 18.28
CA ARG A 36 1.67 1.40 17.15
C ARG A 36 2.70 0.98 16.12
N LEU A 37 2.26 0.84 14.88
CA LEU A 37 3.07 0.55 13.71
C LEU A 37 3.08 1.74 12.76
N ARG A 38 4.20 1.93 12.07
CA ARG A 38 4.34 2.86 10.95
C ARG A 38 4.34 2.10 9.64
N LEU A 39 3.42 2.45 8.75
CA LEU A 39 3.29 1.90 7.41
C LEU A 39 3.75 2.94 6.39
N ALA A 40 4.88 2.71 5.71
CA ALA A 40 5.20 3.48 4.52
C ALA A 40 4.49 2.86 3.30
N THR A 41 3.76 3.67 2.56
CA THR A 41 3.10 3.23 1.32
C THR A 41 3.26 4.26 0.24
N THR A 42 2.88 3.90 -0.99
CA THR A 42 2.99 4.82 -2.12
C THR A 42 1.86 5.86 -2.14
N THR A 43 2.16 7.07 -2.60
CA THR A 43 1.13 8.11 -2.79
C THR A 43 0.00 7.68 -3.72
N SER A 44 0.21 6.71 -4.62
CA SER A 44 -0.84 6.14 -5.47
C SER A 44 -1.83 5.31 -4.66
N VAL A 45 -1.35 4.49 -3.72
CA VAL A 45 -2.22 3.75 -2.79
C VAL A 45 -3.04 4.73 -1.94
N GLU A 46 -2.40 5.77 -1.41
CA GLU A 46 -3.09 6.79 -0.62
C GLU A 46 -4.13 7.56 -1.47
N ASN A 47 -3.74 8.07 -2.64
CA ASN A 47 -4.62 8.82 -3.53
C ASN A 47 -5.80 7.99 -4.07
N SER A 48 -5.72 6.66 -4.03
CA SER A 48 -6.84 5.79 -4.38
C SER A 48 -7.92 5.70 -3.29
N GLY A 49 -7.64 6.16 -2.07
CA GLY A 49 -8.51 6.03 -0.89
C GLY A 49 -8.48 4.64 -0.23
N LEU A 50 -7.62 3.72 -0.70
CA LEU A 50 -7.61 2.35 -0.20
C LEU A 50 -7.16 2.26 1.28
N THR A 51 -6.21 3.12 1.69
CA THR A 51 -5.74 3.15 3.08
C THR A 51 -6.85 3.53 4.05
N GLU A 52 -7.65 4.54 3.72
CA GLU A 52 -8.83 4.95 4.50
C GLU A 52 -9.86 3.81 4.65
N HIS A 53 -9.91 2.90 3.67
CA HIS A 53 -10.79 1.73 3.70
C HIS A 53 -10.20 0.57 4.52
N LEU A 54 -8.94 0.19 4.28
CA LEU A 54 -8.33 -1.02 4.84
C LEU A 54 -7.78 -0.82 6.26
N ILE A 55 -7.18 0.33 6.55
CA ILE A 55 -6.47 0.56 7.81
C ILE A 55 -7.42 0.46 9.02
N PRO A 56 -8.63 1.05 9.01
CA PRO A 56 -9.56 0.89 10.13
C PRO A 56 -10.00 -0.56 10.36
N LEU A 57 -10.06 -1.39 9.32
CA LEU A 57 -10.38 -2.81 9.44
C LEU A 57 -9.23 -3.56 10.13
N ALA A 58 -8.00 -3.34 9.68
CA ALA A 58 -6.81 -3.94 10.26
C ALA A 58 -6.62 -3.56 11.75
N GLU A 59 -6.78 -2.26 12.08
CA GLU A 59 -6.66 -1.77 13.45
C GLU A 59 -7.65 -2.46 14.40
N ARG A 60 -8.90 -2.65 13.95
CA ARG A 60 -9.94 -3.34 14.72
C ARG A 60 -9.65 -4.83 14.87
N ALA A 61 -9.28 -5.50 13.78
CA ALA A 61 -9.03 -6.94 13.78
C ALA A 61 -7.84 -7.33 14.67
N LEU A 62 -6.80 -6.50 14.69
CA LEU A 62 -5.53 -6.82 15.36
C LEU A 62 -5.33 -6.10 16.68
N GLY A 63 -6.17 -5.12 17.02
CA GLY A 63 -6.00 -4.31 18.23
C GLY A 63 -4.70 -3.51 18.22
N ILE A 64 -4.35 -2.91 17.08
CA ILE A 64 -3.12 -2.11 16.86
C ILE A 64 -3.46 -0.72 16.32
N ARG A 65 -2.52 0.21 16.36
CA ARG A 65 -2.61 1.50 15.67
C ARG A 65 -1.65 1.55 14.51
N ILE A 66 -2.07 2.15 13.40
CA ILE A 66 -1.28 2.25 12.18
C ILE A 66 -1.18 3.72 11.78
N GLU A 67 0.05 4.22 11.71
CA GLU A 67 0.38 5.53 11.17
C GLU A 67 0.83 5.35 9.71
N VAL A 68 0.10 5.92 8.77
CA VAL A 68 0.39 5.82 7.33
C VAL A 68 1.31 6.97 6.91
N LEU A 69 2.39 6.64 6.21
CA LEU A 69 3.37 7.56 5.65
C LEU A 69 3.38 7.43 4.13
N PRO A 70 2.65 8.29 3.40
CA PRO A 70 2.60 8.25 1.94
C PRO A 70 3.86 8.86 1.33
N VAL A 71 4.63 8.05 0.60
CA VAL A 71 5.91 8.41 -0.04
C VAL A 71 6.06 7.71 -1.41
N GLY A 72 7.22 7.78 -2.09
CA GLY A 72 7.51 6.93 -3.26
C GLY A 72 8.03 5.55 -2.87
N SER A 73 7.95 4.53 -3.75
CA SER A 73 8.45 3.17 -3.44
C SER A 73 9.92 3.15 -3.01
N GLY A 74 10.79 3.91 -3.69
CA GLY A 74 12.20 4.02 -3.31
C GLY A 74 12.37 4.60 -1.90
N GLN A 75 11.65 5.68 -1.59
CA GLN A 75 11.68 6.29 -0.26
C GLN A 75 11.10 5.37 0.83
N ALA A 76 10.02 4.62 0.54
CA ALA A 76 9.48 3.62 1.47
C ALA A 76 10.52 2.56 1.83
N LEU A 77 11.25 2.04 0.84
CA LEU A 77 12.33 1.06 1.04
C LEU A 77 13.55 1.68 1.75
N GLU A 78 13.87 2.95 1.51
CA GLU A 78 14.90 3.67 2.26
C GLU A 78 14.52 3.82 3.74
N LEU A 79 13.26 4.17 4.05
CA LEU A 79 12.75 4.26 5.42
C LEU A 79 12.78 2.88 6.09
N ALA A 80 12.44 1.81 5.38
CA ALA A 80 12.55 0.44 5.88
C ALA A 80 13.99 0.11 6.26
N GLY A 81 14.96 0.41 5.40
CA GLY A 81 16.38 0.14 5.68
C GLY A 81 16.97 0.92 6.84
N ARG A 82 16.36 2.05 7.21
CA ARG A 82 16.71 2.84 8.40
C ARG A 82 16.00 2.38 9.68
N GLY A 83 15.02 1.49 9.57
CA GLY A 83 14.16 1.08 10.69
C GLY A 83 13.13 2.15 11.10
N ASP A 84 12.86 3.13 10.23
CA ASP A 84 11.95 4.26 10.52
C ASP A 84 10.47 3.87 10.44
N VAL A 85 10.18 2.76 9.73
CA VAL A 85 8.85 2.17 9.52
C VAL A 85 8.86 0.69 9.86
N ASP A 86 7.70 0.13 10.22
CA ASP A 86 7.57 -1.26 10.66
C ASP A 86 7.03 -2.19 9.55
N ILE A 87 6.46 -1.62 8.49
CA ILE A 87 5.87 -2.33 7.36
C ILE A 87 5.87 -1.42 6.13
N VAL A 88 6.04 -1.97 4.94
CA VAL A 88 5.97 -1.21 3.69
C VAL A 88 5.03 -1.85 2.68
N ILE A 89 4.33 -1.00 1.92
CA ILE A 89 3.57 -1.40 0.73
C ILE A 89 4.13 -0.67 -0.49
N THR A 90 4.66 -1.42 -1.44
CA THR A 90 5.26 -0.89 -2.66
C THR A 90 4.72 -1.59 -3.89
N HIS A 91 5.04 -1.04 -5.07
CA HIS A 91 4.71 -1.62 -6.38
C HIS A 91 5.86 -1.43 -7.37
N ALA A 92 7.09 -1.70 -6.93
CA ALA A 92 8.31 -1.48 -7.70
C ALA A 92 9.20 -2.74 -7.68
N PRO A 93 8.88 -3.77 -8.49
CA PRO A 93 9.50 -5.09 -8.41
C PRO A 93 11.03 -5.06 -8.42
N GLU A 94 11.65 -4.29 -9.31
CA GLU A 94 13.11 -4.19 -9.38
C GLU A 94 13.74 -3.61 -8.10
N LEU A 95 13.10 -2.60 -7.49
CA LEU A 95 13.57 -2.02 -6.23
C LEU A 95 13.34 -2.96 -5.05
N GLU A 96 12.24 -3.70 -5.06
CA GLU A 96 11.89 -4.71 -4.06
C GLU A 96 12.91 -5.86 -4.09
N GLU A 97 13.22 -6.38 -5.27
CA GLU A 97 14.22 -7.44 -5.48
C GLU A 97 15.60 -7.01 -4.98
N GLN A 98 16.02 -5.78 -5.30
CA GLN A 98 17.26 -5.23 -4.78
C GLN A 98 17.26 -5.08 -3.25
N ALA A 99 16.13 -4.66 -2.66
CA ALA A 99 16.01 -4.53 -1.21
C ALA A 99 16.02 -5.90 -0.51
N LEU A 100 15.39 -6.91 -1.10
CA LEU A 100 15.43 -8.30 -0.64
C LEU A 100 16.85 -8.86 -0.71
N ALA A 101 17.55 -8.66 -1.84
CA ALA A 101 18.93 -9.12 -2.02
C ALA A 101 19.91 -8.48 -1.01
N ARG A 102 19.66 -7.22 -0.62
CA ARG A 102 20.43 -6.53 0.43
C ARG A 102 19.98 -6.87 1.85
N GLY A 103 18.92 -7.68 2.02
CA GLY A 103 18.35 -8.01 3.32
C GLY A 103 17.72 -6.83 4.06
N VAL A 104 17.33 -5.77 3.33
CA VAL A 104 16.66 -4.58 3.87
C VAL A 104 15.23 -4.90 4.27
N VAL A 105 14.55 -5.68 3.43
CA VAL A 105 13.20 -6.19 3.66
C VAL A 105 13.19 -7.71 3.52
N VAL A 106 12.13 -8.34 4.03
CA VAL A 106 11.91 -9.79 4.04
C VAL A 106 10.43 -10.11 3.79
N GLU A 107 10.16 -11.38 3.51
CA GLU A 107 8.80 -11.96 3.42
C GLU A 107 7.86 -11.19 2.46
N PRO A 108 8.20 -11.04 1.17
CA PRO A 108 7.31 -10.36 0.21
C PRO A 108 5.98 -11.11 0.08
N ARG A 109 4.87 -10.38 0.17
CA ARG A 109 3.52 -10.92 -0.01
C ARG A 109 2.78 -10.10 -1.05
N GLU A 110 2.26 -10.75 -2.08
CA GLU A 110 1.39 -10.08 -3.05
C GLU A 110 0.09 -9.65 -2.35
N LEU A 111 -0.25 -8.37 -2.47
CA LEU A 111 -1.42 -7.78 -1.84
C LEU A 111 -2.58 -7.68 -2.81
N MET A 112 -2.31 -7.09 -3.97
CA MET A 112 -3.30 -6.73 -4.97
C MET A 112 -2.59 -6.29 -6.25
N ARG A 113 -3.36 -6.11 -7.32
CA ARG A 113 -2.86 -5.55 -8.58
C ARG A 113 -3.86 -4.60 -9.22
N ASN A 114 -3.36 -3.64 -9.99
CA ASN A 114 -4.16 -2.90 -10.96
C ASN A 114 -3.42 -2.81 -12.29
N GLU A 115 -3.85 -1.91 -13.18
CA GLU A 115 -3.23 -1.71 -14.49
C GLU A 115 -2.73 -0.27 -14.65
N PHE A 116 -1.71 -0.10 -15.49
CA PHE A 116 -1.26 1.20 -15.95
C PHE A 116 -2.08 1.67 -17.15
N LEU A 117 -2.38 2.97 -17.15
CA LEU A 117 -3.10 3.70 -18.18
C LEU A 117 -2.22 4.84 -18.68
N LEU A 118 -2.29 5.09 -19.98
CA LEU A 118 -1.80 6.33 -20.56
C LEU A 118 -3.00 7.23 -20.81
N VAL A 119 -2.99 8.37 -20.13
CA VAL A 119 -4.06 9.36 -20.17
C VAL A 119 -3.55 10.64 -20.82
N GLY A 120 -4.46 11.45 -21.35
CA GLY A 120 -4.10 12.69 -22.04
C GLY A 120 -5.33 13.54 -22.36
N PRO A 121 -5.14 14.68 -23.04
CA PRO A 121 -6.24 15.58 -23.38
C PRO A 121 -7.24 14.90 -24.33
N PRO A 122 -8.55 15.24 -24.27
CA PRO A 122 -9.56 14.65 -25.14
C PRO A 122 -9.27 14.80 -26.65
N THR A 123 -8.59 15.87 -27.03
CA THR A 123 -8.19 16.17 -28.42
C THR A 123 -7.18 15.19 -28.99
N ASP A 124 -6.46 14.45 -28.14
CA ASP A 124 -5.47 13.42 -28.49
C ASP A 124 -4.55 13.80 -29.69
N PRO A 125 -3.73 14.87 -29.57
CA PRO A 125 -2.86 15.32 -30.67
C PRO A 125 -1.87 14.26 -31.16
N ALA A 126 -1.47 13.31 -30.31
CA ALA A 126 -0.61 12.18 -30.66
C ALA A 126 -1.35 11.00 -31.31
N ARG A 127 -2.69 11.03 -31.36
CA ARG A 127 -3.56 10.01 -31.97
C ARG A 127 -3.28 8.60 -31.44
N ILE A 128 -3.19 8.47 -30.12
CA ILE A 128 -2.90 7.21 -29.43
C ILE A 128 -4.14 6.49 -28.93
N ARG A 129 -5.33 7.10 -29.04
CA ARG A 129 -6.59 6.54 -28.56
C ARG A 129 -6.84 5.13 -29.11
N GLY A 130 -7.15 4.22 -28.20
CA GLY A 130 -7.40 2.81 -28.51
C GLY A 130 -6.12 1.99 -28.69
N SER A 131 -4.93 2.57 -28.53
CA SER A 131 -3.68 1.79 -28.56
C SER A 131 -3.69 0.74 -27.45
N THR A 132 -3.36 -0.49 -27.85
CA THR A 132 -3.25 -1.66 -26.98
C THR A 132 -1.81 -1.93 -26.54
N ASN A 133 -0.88 -1.03 -26.86
CA ASN A 133 0.52 -1.11 -26.52
C ASN A 133 1.04 0.26 -26.03
N LEU A 134 1.35 0.34 -24.73
CA LEU A 134 1.78 1.58 -24.08
C LEU A 134 3.13 2.08 -24.63
N ALA A 135 4.09 1.20 -24.89
CA ALA A 135 5.39 1.62 -25.45
C ALA A 135 5.23 2.21 -26.85
N GLN A 136 4.36 1.63 -27.69
CA GLN A 136 4.04 2.20 -29.01
C GLN A 136 3.31 3.54 -28.91
N ALA A 137 2.39 3.70 -27.96
CA ALA A 137 1.70 4.95 -27.71
C ALA A 137 2.68 6.05 -27.22
N LEU A 138 3.59 5.71 -26.32
CA LEU A 138 4.67 6.60 -25.89
C LEU A 138 5.56 7.01 -27.07
N ALA A 139 5.94 6.07 -27.94
CA ALA A 139 6.69 6.39 -29.15
C ALA A 139 5.94 7.38 -30.07
N ALA A 140 4.61 7.27 -30.17
CA ALA A 140 3.79 8.20 -30.93
C ALA A 140 3.75 9.61 -30.32
N ILE A 141 3.60 9.72 -29.00
CA ILE A 141 3.70 10.99 -28.26
C ILE A 141 5.05 11.66 -28.54
N ALA A 142 6.14 10.89 -28.45
CA ALA A 142 7.49 11.40 -28.67
C ALA A 142 7.73 11.88 -30.11
N ARG A 143 7.21 11.15 -31.12
CA ARG A 143 7.30 11.58 -32.53
C ARG A 143 6.65 12.95 -32.76
N GLN A 144 5.52 13.20 -32.09
CA GLN A 144 4.81 14.47 -32.18
C GLN A 144 5.35 15.53 -31.21
N LYS A 145 6.29 15.16 -30.33
CA LYS A 145 6.75 15.99 -29.20
C LYS A 145 5.57 16.59 -28.43
N ALA A 146 4.50 15.81 -28.26
CA ALA A 146 3.34 16.26 -27.52
C ALA A 146 3.69 16.35 -26.02
N PRO A 147 3.17 17.34 -25.27
CA PRO A 147 3.50 17.51 -23.86
C PRO A 147 3.25 16.23 -23.06
N PHE A 148 4.22 15.82 -22.25
CA PHE A 148 4.15 14.66 -21.38
C PHE A 148 4.65 15.06 -19.99
N VAL A 149 3.88 14.76 -18.95
CA VAL A 149 4.26 14.98 -17.56
C VAL A 149 4.64 13.65 -16.93
N SER A 150 5.91 13.49 -16.64
CA SER A 150 6.47 12.43 -15.81
C SER A 150 6.31 12.76 -14.33
N ARG A 151 6.22 11.73 -13.51
CA ARG A 151 6.29 11.86 -12.05
C ARG A 151 7.66 12.38 -11.60
N GLY A 152 8.76 11.90 -12.19
CA GLY A 152 10.13 12.27 -11.81
C GLY A 152 10.49 12.02 -10.34
N ASP A 153 9.73 11.19 -9.61
CA ASP A 153 9.77 11.11 -8.15
C ASP A 153 10.36 9.79 -7.60
N ARG A 154 10.97 8.97 -8.47
CA ARG A 154 11.49 7.63 -8.13
C ARG A 154 10.44 6.67 -7.55
N SER A 155 9.16 6.86 -7.87
CA SER A 155 8.08 5.92 -7.55
C SER A 155 8.04 4.70 -8.49
N GLY A 156 7.21 3.70 -8.15
CA GLY A 156 6.96 2.57 -9.05
C GLY A 156 6.36 3.00 -10.40
N THR A 157 5.50 4.02 -10.43
CA THR A 157 4.96 4.57 -11.69
C THR A 157 6.06 5.20 -12.54
N HIS A 158 6.96 5.97 -11.93
CA HIS A 158 8.11 6.54 -12.63
C HIS A 158 9.04 5.43 -13.18
N ALA A 159 9.31 4.39 -12.40
CA ALA A 159 10.13 3.26 -12.85
C ALA A 159 9.50 2.55 -14.06
N MET A 160 8.19 2.28 -14.00
CA MET A 160 7.44 1.70 -15.13
C MET A 160 7.47 2.62 -16.36
N GLU A 161 7.30 3.92 -16.18
CA GLU A 161 7.37 4.90 -17.27
C GLU A 161 8.73 4.86 -17.97
N LEU A 162 9.83 4.90 -17.22
CA LEU A 162 11.18 4.81 -17.78
C LEU A 162 11.42 3.48 -18.50
N GLN A 163 10.88 2.38 -17.98
CA GLN A 163 10.92 1.08 -18.64
C GLN A 163 10.19 1.11 -19.98
N LEU A 164 9.00 1.71 -20.03
CA LEU A 164 8.20 1.84 -21.26
C LEU A 164 8.89 2.75 -22.29
N TRP A 165 9.54 3.85 -21.85
CA TRP A 165 10.36 4.70 -22.74
C TRP A 165 11.52 3.92 -23.35
N LYS A 166 12.23 3.13 -22.54
CA LYS A 166 13.31 2.25 -23.00
C LYS A 166 12.80 1.22 -24.01
N GLN A 167 11.65 0.59 -23.75
CA GLN A 167 11.00 -0.35 -24.68
C GLN A 167 10.59 0.33 -26.00
N ALA A 168 10.18 1.59 -25.93
CA ALA A 168 9.86 2.41 -27.10
C ALA A 168 11.12 2.83 -27.90
N GLY A 169 12.33 2.62 -27.38
CA GLY A 169 13.57 3.11 -27.96
C GLY A 169 13.68 4.63 -27.95
N VAL A 170 13.01 5.29 -27.00
CA VAL A 170 12.94 6.76 -26.90
C VAL A 170 13.64 7.22 -25.63
N HIS A 171 14.50 8.23 -25.76
CA HIS A 171 15.02 9.00 -24.64
C HIS A 171 14.24 10.32 -24.55
N PRO A 172 13.24 10.44 -23.67
CA PRO A 172 12.45 11.65 -23.56
C PRO A 172 13.30 12.79 -22.96
N ALA A 173 13.07 14.01 -23.42
CA ALA A 173 13.81 15.19 -22.98
C ALA A 173 12.97 16.46 -23.12
N PRO A 174 13.30 17.53 -22.37
CA PRO A 174 12.68 18.83 -22.56
C PRO A 174 12.74 19.31 -24.03
N PRO A 175 11.79 20.15 -24.48
CA PRO A 175 10.79 20.85 -23.66
C PRO A 175 9.44 20.12 -23.51
N TRP A 176 9.21 19.03 -24.24
CA TRP A 176 7.91 18.34 -24.25
C TRP A 176 7.77 17.32 -23.13
N TYR A 177 8.88 16.84 -22.56
CA TYR A 177 8.89 15.99 -21.38
C TYR A 177 9.18 16.82 -20.12
N LEU A 178 8.25 16.81 -19.17
CA LEU A 178 8.28 17.59 -17.95
C LEU A 178 8.26 16.65 -16.74
N GLU A 179 9.13 16.88 -15.77
CA GLU A 179 9.10 16.14 -14.51
C GLU A 179 8.39 16.98 -13.45
N SER A 180 7.31 16.46 -12.86
CA SER A 180 6.60 17.18 -11.79
C SER A 180 7.37 17.15 -10.47
N GLY A 181 8.13 16.08 -10.22
CA GLY A 181 8.75 15.80 -8.91
C GLY A 181 7.73 15.52 -7.81
N GLN A 182 6.50 15.19 -8.17
CA GLN A 182 5.34 15.09 -7.26
C GLN A 182 4.65 13.73 -7.34
N GLY A 183 3.77 13.46 -6.37
CA GLY A 183 2.91 12.27 -6.35
C GLY A 183 1.85 12.27 -7.44
N MET A 184 1.23 11.10 -7.66
CA MET A 184 0.35 10.85 -8.82
C MET A 184 -0.83 11.83 -8.96
N GLY A 185 -1.49 12.18 -7.86
CA GLY A 185 -2.60 13.14 -7.90
C GLY A 185 -2.20 14.51 -8.44
N ALA A 186 -1.07 15.05 -7.95
CA ALA A 186 -0.56 16.35 -8.40
C ALA A 186 -0.03 16.28 -9.85
N THR A 187 0.60 15.18 -10.25
CA THR A 187 0.99 14.93 -11.64
C THR A 187 -0.21 14.91 -12.58
N LEU A 188 -1.33 14.29 -12.19
CA LEU A 188 -2.56 14.29 -13.01
C LEU A 188 -3.14 15.70 -13.17
N VAL A 189 -3.17 16.49 -12.09
CA VAL A 189 -3.61 17.89 -12.14
C VAL A 189 -2.71 18.71 -13.07
N MET A 190 -1.39 18.59 -12.92
CA MET A 190 -0.43 19.27 -13.80
C MET A 190 -0.59 18.84 -15.27
N ALA A 191 -0.78 17.55 -15.53
CA ALA A 191 -1.00 17.05 -16.88
C ALA A 191 -2.27 17.65 -17.51
N ALA A 192 -3.35 17.76 -16.74
CA ALA A 192 -4.59 18.39 -17.19
C ALA A 192 -4.39 19.89 -17.51
N GLU A 193 -3.77 20.65 -16.60
CA GLU A 193 -3.48 22.08 -16.80
C GLU A 193 -2.58 22.36 -18.01
N ARG A 194 -1.68 21.42 -18.32
CA ARG A 194 -0.74 21.52 -19.44
C ARG A 194 -1.25 20.92 -20.74
N LEU A 195 -2.47 20.37 -20.76
CA LEU A 195 -3.01 19.59 -21.89
C LEU A 195 -2.03 18.50 -22.33
N ALA A 196 -1.46 17.79 -21.36
CA ALA A 196 -0.37 16.87 -21.52
C ALA A 196 -0.79 15.41 -21.27
N TYR A 197 -0.01 14.49 -21.81
CA TYR A 197 -0.10 13.07 -21.53
C TYR A 197 0.59 12.73 -20.22
N THR A 198 0.17 11.66 -19.55
CA THR A 198 0.91 11.09 -18.42
C THR A 198 0.58 9.61 -18.22
N LEU A 199 1.50 8.87 -17.61
CA LEU A 199 1.27 7.49 -17.17
C LEU A 199 0.72 7.50 -15.75
N THR A 200 -0.37 6.78 -15.51
CA THR A 200 -1.02 6.66 -14.20
C THR A 200 -1.47 5.23 -13.96
N ASP A 201 -1.66 4.84 -12.70
CA ASP A 201 -2.41 3.64 -12.38
C ASP A 201 -3.93 3.91 -12.46
N ARG A 202 -4.71 2.86 -12.74
CA ARG A 202 -6.16 2.98 -12.92
C ARG A 202 -6.90 3.45 -11.67
N ALA A 203 -6.50 3.01 -10.48
CA ALA A 203 -7.18 3.35 -9.24
C ALA A 203 -7.07 4.85 -8.94
N THR A 204 -5.86 5.41 -9.08
CA THR A 204 -5.67 6.86 -8.95
C THR A 204 -6.45 7.63 -10.01
N PHE A 205 -6.39 7.22 -11.29
CA PHE A 205 -7.10 7.94 -12.36
C PHE A 205 -8.61 8.00 -12.12
N LEU A 206 -9.24 6.87 -11.77
CA LEU A 206 -10.68 6.83 -11.52
C LEU A 206 -11.10 7.78 -10.39
N THR A 207 -10.26 7.90 -9.35
CA THR A 207 -10.50 8.82 -8.22
C THR A 207 -10.49 10.29 -8.66
N TYR A 208 -9.74 10.61 -9.72
CA TYR A 208 -9.60 11.97 -10.24
C TYR A 208 -10.47 12.25 -11.49
N ARG A 209 -11.08 11.25 -12.14
CA ARG A 209 -11.79 11.33 -13.43
C ARG A 209 -12.91 12.40 -13.51
N GLY A 210 -13.40 12.90 -12.38
CA GLY A 210 -14.37 14.01 -12.31
C GLY A 210 -13.79 15.38 -11.95
N ARG A 211 -12.47 15.48 -11.74
CA ARG A 211 -11.75 16.68 -11.27
C ARG A 211 -10.73 17.19 -12.28
N ILE A 212 -10.41 16.39 -13.30
CA ILE A 212 -9.42 16.68 -14.33
C ILE A 212 -10.02 16.41 -15.70
N ASP A 213 -9.64 17.20 -16.70
CA ASP A 213 -10.03 17.00 -18.10
C ASP A 213 -9.00 16.14 -18.83
N LEU A 214 -8.89 14.87 -18.40
CA LEU A 214 -8.04 13.86 -19.04
C LEU A 214 -8.86 12.60 -19.30
N GLU A 215 -8.58 11.94 -20.42
CA GLU A 215 -9.22 10.70 -20.82
C GLU A 215 -8.24 9.53 -20.84
N ILE A 216 -8.75 8.31 -20.67
CA ILE A 216 -7.98 7.09 -20.92
C ILE A 216 -7.82 6.94 -22.43
N LEU A 217 -6.58 7.02 -22.91
CA LEU A 217 -6.28 6.95 -24.33
C LEU A 217 -5.69 5.59 -24.72
N ALA A 218 -4.81 5.03 -23.89
CA ALA A 218 -4.20 3.74 -24.16
C ALA A 218 -4.00 2.91 -22.90
N ARG A 219 -3.97 1.58 -23.08
CA ARG A 219 -3.64 0.58 -22.06
C ARG A 219 -3.12 -0.68 -22.74
N ASN A 220 -2.33 -1.49 -22.04
CA ASN A 220 -1.85 -2.75 -22.62
C ASN A 220 -2.98 -3.79 -22.73
N GLN A 221 -2.97 -4.58 -23.80
CA GLN A 221 -3.77 -5.79 -23.93
C GLN A 221 -2.87 -6.96 -24.38
N PRO A 222 -2.61 -7.97 -23.52
CA PRO A 222 -3.10 -8.10 -22.14
C PRO A 222 -2.56 -7.00 -21.20
N PRO A 223 -3.24 -6.71 -20.07
CA PRO A 223 -2.79 -5.68 -19.14
C PRO A 223 -1.39 -5.97 -18.59
N VAL A 224 -0.57 -4.92 -18.47
CA VAL A 224 0.65 -4.99 -17.66
C VAL A 224 0.24 -4.74 -16.22
N HIS A 225 0.39 -5.77 -15.39
CA HIS A 225 -0.02 -5.71 -14.00
C HIS A 225 0.93 -4.84 -13.18
N ASN A 226 0.36 -3.86 -12.51
CA ASN A 226 0.99 -3.12 -11.44
C ASN A 226 0.74 -3.86 -10.13
N VAL A 227 1.70 -4.69 -9.73
CA VAL A 227 1.58 -5.58 -8.57
C VAL A 227 2.04 -4.87 -7.30
N TYR A 228 1.16 -4.82 -6.30
CA TYR A 228 1.46 -4.26 -4.99
C TYR A 228 1.86 -5.37 -4.03
N ARG A 229 2.92 -5.16 -3.26
CA ARG A 229 3.41 -6.10 -2.26
C ARG A 229 3.50 -5.47 -0.89
N VAL A 230 3.17 -6.27 0.12
CA VAL A 230 3.53 -6.00 1.51
C VAL A 230 4.92 -6.59 1.74
N LEU A 231 5.82 -5.81 2.32
CA LEU A 231 7.14 -6.26 2.74
C LEU A 231 7.38 -5.84 4.20
N LEU A 232 8.15 -6.66 4.90
CA LEU A 232 8.56 -6.37 6.28
C LEU A 232 10.01 -5.90 6.27
N PRO A 233 10.35 -4.77 6.91
CA PRO A 233 11.74 -4.45 7.24
C PRO A 233 12.41 -5.61 8.00
N ASN A 234 13.72 -5.73 7.87
CA ASN A 234 14.45 -6.81 8.54
C ASN A 234 14.27 -6.72 10.07
N PRO A 235 13.80 -7.77 10.75
CA PRO A 235 13.47 -7.72 12.19
C PRO A 235 14.67 -7.39 13.08
N ARG A 236 15.91 -7.57 12.61
CA ARG A 236 17.13 -7.12 13.31
C ARG A 236 17.16 -5.60 13.55
N GLN A 237 16.34 -4.84 12.82
CA GLN A 237 16.25 -3.38 12.91
C GLN A 237 15.13 -2.91 13.85
N HIS A 238 14.33 -3.81 14.45
CA HIS A 238 13.12 -3.46 15.21
C HIS A 238 13.06 -4.06 16.61
N LEU A 239 12.27 -3.42 17.49
CA LEU A 239 11.82 -4.00 18.75
C LEU A 239 10.95 -5.24 18.47
N GLU A 240 11.19 -6.32 19.21
CA GLU A 240 10.53 -7.62 19.00
C GLU A 240 8.99 -7.53 18.95
N ALA A 241 8.39 -6.74 19.84
CA ALA A 241 6.94 -6.55 19.90
C ALA A 241 6.37 -5.87 18.63
N ARG A 242 7.11 -4.92 18.03
CA ARG A 242 6.70 -4.28 16.77
C ARG A 242 6.89 -5.21 15.58
N ALA A 243 7.98 -5.97 15.54
CA ALA A 243 8.20 -6.98 14.51
C ALA A 243 7.11 -8.06 14.50
N ALA A 244 6.69 -8.54 15.69
CA ALA A 244 5.59 -9.49 15.82
C ALA A 244 4.24 -8.90 15.36
N ALA A 245 3.94 -7.66 15.74
CA ALA A 245 2.72 -6.98 15.30
C ALA A 245 2.71 -6.68 13.79
N ALA A 246 3.86 -6.27 13.22
CA ALA A 246 4.01 -6.04 11.79
C ALA A 246 3.81 -7.32 10.97
N ARG A 247 4.34 -8.46 11.43
CA ARG A 247 4.09 -9.76 10.79
C ARG A 247 2.60 -10.12 10.78
N LYS A 248 1.90 -9.94 11.90
CA LYS A 248 0.45 -10.16 11.97
C LYS A 248 -0.32 -9.24 11.03
N LEU A 249 0.11 -7.98 10.89
CA LEU A 249 -0.48 -7.05 9.92
C LEU A 249 -0.24 -7.49 8.48
N ALA A 250 0.98 -7.93 8.14
CA ALA A 250 1.29 -8.47 6.82
C ALA A 250 0.49 -9.75 6.49
N GLU A 251 0.25 -10.61 7.47
CA GLU A 251 -0.63 -11.78 7.35
C GLU A 251 -2.10 -11.38 7.17
N TRP A 252 -2.57 -10.41 7.92
CA TRP A 252 -3.94 -9.91 7.81
C TRP A 252 -4.21 -9.32 6.42
N PHE A 253 -3.27 -8.58 5.84
CA PHE A 253 -3.40 -7.99 4.50
C PHE A 253 -3.69 -9.02 3.39
N VAL A 254 -3.23 -10.27 3.57
CA VAL A 254 -3.48 -11.38 2.63
C VAL A 254 -4.54 -12.37 3.13
N SER A 255 -5.23 -12.04 4.22
CA SER A 255 -6.34 -12.84 4.75
C SER A 255 -7.60 -12.73 3.87
N PRO A 256 -8.54 -13.69 3.95
CA PRO A 256 -9.81 -13.60 3.25
C PRO A 256 -10.61 -12.31 3.55
N GLU A 257 -10.50 -11.79 4.78
CA GLU A 257 -11.16 -10.55 5.18
C GLU A 257 -10.61 -9.35 4.41
N ALA A 258 -9.29 -9.12 4.44
CA ALA A 258 -8.66 -8.01 3.75
C ALA A 258 -8.79 -8.13 2.23
N GLN A 259 -8.64 -9.35 1.69
CA GLN A 259 -8.77 -9.61 0.25
C GLN A 259 -10.21 -9.41 -0.22
N GLY A 260 -11.21 -9.74 0.62
CA GLY A 260 -12.61 -9.41 0.38
C GLY A 260 -12.86 -7.90 0.39
N ALA A 261 -12.24 -7.16 1.33
CA ALA A 261 -12.32 -5.70 1.36
C ALA A 261 -11.70 -5.07 0.10
N ILE A 262 -10.52 -5.55 -0.35
CA ILE A 262 -9.89 -5.11 -1.60
C ILE A 262 -10.79 -5.39 -2.81
N ALA A 263 -11.36 -6.60 -2.91
CA ALA A 263 -12.23 -6.98 -4.02
C ALA A 263 -13.52 -6.13 -4.11
N ASN A 264 -14.01 -5.67 -2.96
CA ASN A 264 -15.21 -4.85 -2.85
C ASN A 264 -14.93 -3.34 -2.91
N PHE A 265 -13.66 -2.93 -2.92
CA PHE A 265 -13.29 -1.53 -3.03
C PHE A 265 -13.56 -1.00 -4.44
N ARG A 266 -14.60 -0.17 -4.54
CA ARG A 266 -15.20 0.27 -5.80
C ARG A 266 -15.43 1.78 -5.82
N LEU A 267 -15.31 2.36 -7.01
CA LEU A 267 -15.70 3.74 -7.30
C LEU A 267 -16.62 3.74 -8.51
N GLY A 268 -17.80 4.33 -8.37
CA GLY A 268 -18.82 4.30 -9.43
C GLY A 268 -19.24 2.88 -9.85
N GLY A 269 -19.13 1.90 -8.96
CA GLY A 269 -19.41 0.48 -9.24
C GLY A 269 -18.26 -0.29 -9.89
N GLU A 270 -17.21 0.38 -10.35
CA GLU A 270 -16.02 -0.26 -10.94
C GLU A 270 -15.03 -0.70 -9.84
N PRO A 271 -14.46 -1.93 -9.89
CA PRO A 271 -13.43 -2.34 -8.94
C PRO A 271 -12.12 -1.59 -9.22
N LEU A 272 -11.40 -1.17 -8.18
CA LEU A 272 -10.16 -0.39 -8.33
C LEU A 272 -8.92 -1.28 -8.37
N PHE A 273 -8.98 -2.41 -7.66
CA PHE A 273 -7.90 -3.36 -7.52
C PHE A 273 -8.43 -4.79 -7.70
N GLU A 274 -7.59 -5.67 -8.21
CA GLU A 274 -7.81 -7.11 -8.16
C GLU A 274 -7.03 -7.68 -6.95
N PRO A 275 -7.68 -8.46 -6.06
CA PRO A 275 -7.02 -9.07 -4.92
C PRO A 275 -6.00 -10.13 -5.37
N ALA A 276 -4.90 -10.27 -4.63
CA ALA A 276 -3.87 -11.28 -4.87
C ALA A 276 -4.38 -12.71 -4.60
N VAL A 277 -5.14 -12.88 -3.52
CA VAL A 277 -5.77 -14.16 -3.17
C VAL A 277 -7.24 -14.06 -3.54
N ARG A 278 -7.65 -14.85 -4.54
CA ARG A 278 -9.07 -14.99 -4.88
C ARG A 278 -9.75 -15.80 -3.78
N GLY A 279 -10.71 -15.20 -3.09
CA GLY A 279 -11.55 -15.92 -2.12
C GLY A 279 -12.25 -17.13 -2.75
N PRO A 280 -12.94 -17.98 -1.97
CA PRO A 280 -13.52 -19.25 -2.43
C PRO A 280 -14.53 -19.13 -3.60
N HIS A 281 -14.96 -17.91 -3.97
CA HIS A 281 -15.80 -17.65 -5.14
C HIS A 281 -15.06 -17.22 -6.42
N GLY A 282 -13.72 -17.22 -6.45
CA GLY A 282 -12.93 -16.73 -7.59
C GLY A 282 -11.96 -17.74 -8.22
N ALA A 283 -11.96 -19.01 -7.80
CA ALA A 283 -11.00 -20.00 -8.31
C ALA A 283 -11.51 -20.71 -9.58
N LYS A 284 -11.03 -20.27 -10.74
CA LYS A 284 -10.35 -21.21 -11.64
C LYS A 284 -8.86 -20.92 -11.51
N ALA A 285 -8.18 -21.78 -10.76
CA ALA A 285 -6.73 -21.80 -10.71
C ALA A 285 -6.22 -22.33 -12.06
N GLU A 286 -5.34 -21.58 -12.73
CA GLU A 286 -4.50 -22.19 -13.75
C GLU A 286 -3.35 -22.94 -13.05
N PRO A 287 -3.07 -24.21 -13.41
CA PRO A 287 -1.97 -24.95 -12.84
C PRO A 287 -0.64 -24.36 -13.32
N GLY A 288 0.25 -24.06 -12.37
CA GLY A 288 1.59 -23.57 -12.65
C GLY A 288 2.41 -24.56 -13.48
N LEU A 289 3.04 -24.05 -14.54
CA LEU A 289 4.14 -24.71 -15.22
C LEU A 289 5.42 -24.53 -14.38
N LEU A 290 5.69 -25.53 -13.54
CA LEU A 290 7.04 -25.86 -13.11
C LEU A 290 7.25 -27.34 -13.43
N SER A 291 7.83 -27.61 -14.60
CA SER A 291 8.45 -28.91 -14.88
C SER A 291 9.85 -28.91 -14.27
N PRO A 292 10.22 -29.89 -13.43
CA PRO A 292 11.61 -30.08 -13.03
C PRO A 292 12.41 -30.72 -14.18
N PRO A 293 13.74 -30.54 -14.22
CA PRO A 293 14.57 -31.08 -15.29
C PRO A 293 14.88 -32.56 -15.04
N HIS A 294 14.70 -33.40 -16.05
CA HIS A 294 15.51 -34.58 -16.36
C HIS A 294 15.34 -34.94 -17.84
#